data_AF-A0A158BHP6-F1
#
_entry.id   AF-A0A158BHP6-F1
#
_cell.length_a   1.000
_cell.length_b   1.000
_cell.length_c   1.000
_cell.angle_alpha   90.00
_cell.angle_beta   90.00
_cell.angle_gamma   90.00
#
_symmetry.space_group_name_H-M   'P 1'
#
loop_
_entity.id
_entity.type
_entity.pdbx_description
1 polymer ?
#
loop_
_entity_poly.entity_id
_entity_poly.type
_entity_poly.pdbx_seq_one_letter_code
_entity_poly.pdbx_strand_id
1 'polypeptide(L)'
;MIHLNFEALGRYHATLDAFQELRSKRSTALAELARTVRQNTGRHGKIVSFDAAAVQEKLQNASTVDAELMQCVDALNEYAAEVGKPQVQVESPSTY
;
A
#
# COMPACT_ATOMS: atom_id res chain seq x y z
N MET A 1 -7.54 -24.44 28.74
CA MET A 1 -8.43 -23.29 28.45
C MET A 1 -7.61 -22.27 27.69
N ILE A 2 -7.95 -22.00 26.43
CA ILE A 2 -7.33 -20.91 25.67
C ILE A 2 -8.07 -19.65 26.11
N HIS A 3 -7.44 -18.81 26.92
CA HIS A 3 -7.96 -17.46 27.17
C HIS A 3 -7.83 -16.70 25.86
N LEU A 4 -8.95 -16.51 25.16
CA LEU A 4 -8.99 -15.68 23.97
C LEU A 4 -8.64 -14.25 24.39
N ASN A 5 -7.52 -13.71 23.91
CA ASN A 5 -7.13 -12.34 24.18
C ASN A 5 -8.02 -11.40 23.33
N PHE A 6 -9.16 -11.01 23.90
CA PHE A 6 -10.14 -10.14 23.22
C PHE A 6 -9.55 -8.77 22.85
N GLU A 7 -8.57 -8.28 23.60
CA GLU A 7 -7.87 -7.04 23.28
C GLU A 7 -7.00 -7.20 22.04
N ALA A 8 -6.20 -8.27 21.96
CA ALA A 8 -5.41 -8.59 20.76
C ALA A 8 -6.31 -8.83 19.54
N LEU A 9 -7.47 -9.45 19.73
CA LEU A 9 -8.46 -9.63 18.66
C LEU A 9 -9.03 -8.29 18.17
N GLY A 10 -9.32 -7.36 19.09
CA GLY A 10 -9.75 -6.01 18.76
C GLY A 10 -8.69 -5.24 17.97
N ARG A 11 -7.43 -5.29 18.42
CA ARG A 11 -6.29 -4.68 17.72
C ARG A 11 -6.12 -5.26 16.32
N TYR A 12 -6.18 -6.59 16.19
CA TYR A 12 -6.12 -7.27 14.90
C TYR A 12 -7.20 -6.76 13.93
N HIS A 13 -8.46 -6.65 14.36
CA HIS A 13 -9.54 -6.17 13.50
C HIS A 13 -9.37 -4.71 13.10
N ALA A 14 -9.01 -3.84 14.05
CA ALA A 14 -8.75 -2.42 13.75
C ALA A 14 -7.59 -2.25 12.75
N THR A 15 -6.51 -3.02 12.90
CA THR A 15 -5.38 -2.99 11.96
C THR A 15 -5.73 -3.61 10.62
N LEU A 16 -6.60 -4.63 10.58
CA LEU A 16 -7.09 -5.22 9.34
C LEU A 16 -7.90 -4.21 8.51
N ASP A 17 -8.74 -3.40 9.15
CA ASP A 17 -9.50 -2.35 8.48
C ASP A 17 -8.55 -1.27 7.91
N ALA A 18 -7.57 -0.83 8.70
CA ALA A 18 -6.54 0.09 8.25
C ALA A 18 -5.72 -0.47 7.06
N PHE A 19 -5.39 -1.76 7.10
CA PHE A 19 -4.71 -2.44 5.99
C PHE A 19 -5.54 -2.41 4.71
N GLN A 20 -6.85 -2.67 4.78
CA GLN A 20 -7.73 -2.63 3.62
C GLN A 20 -7.82 -1.23 3.02
N GLU A 21 -7.90 -0.21 3.87
CA GLU A 21 -7.91 1.19 3.45
C GLU A 21 -6.59 1.57 2.76
N LEU A 22 -5.44 1.26 3.37
CA LEU A 22 -4.12 1.53 2.82
C LEU A 22 -3.88 0.78 1.50
N ARG A 23 -4.35 -0.46 1.38
CA ARG A 23 -4.27 -1.23 0.14
C ARG A 23 -5.05 -0.54 -0.99
N SER A 24 -6.23 -0.01 -0.69
CA SER A 24 -7.03 0.75 -1.66
C SER A 24 -6.35 2.07 -2.04
N LYS A 25 -5.80 2.79 -1.06
CA LYS A 25 -5.02 4.02 -1.29
C LYS A 25 -3.79 3.77 -2.16
N ARG A 26 -3.03 2.69 -1.92
CA ARG A 26 -1.86 2.29 -2.73
C ARG A 26 -2.27 2.05 -4.17
N SER A 27 -3.33 1.29 -4.40
CA SER A 27 -3.84 1.03 -5.75
C SER A 27 -4.22 2.33 -6.47
N THR A 28 -4.84 3.27 -5.76
CA THR A 28 -5.22 4.57 -6.30
C THR A 28 -4.00 5.42 -6.64
N ALA A 29 -3.01 5.51 -5.74
CA ALA A 29 -1.78 6.27 -5.95
C ALA A 29 -0.97 5.74 -7.13
N LEU A 30 -0.85 4.41 -7.28
CA LEU A 30 -0.18 3.79 -8.42
C LEU A 30 -0.92 4.04 -9.74
N ALA A 31 -2.25 4.01 -9.74
CA ALA A 31 -3.06 4.33 -10.92
C ALA A 31 -2.88 5.80 -11.34
N GLU A 32 -2.82 6.73 -10.39
CA GLU A 32 -2.54 8.15 -10.64
C GLU A 32 -1.13 8.38 -11.18
N LEU A 33 -0.12 7.72 -10.62
CA LEU A 33 1.25 7.77 -11.12
C LEU A 33 1.31 7.26 -12.56
N ALA A 34 0.74 6.07 -12.84
CA ALA A 34 0.70 5.51 -14.18
C ALA A 34 -0.04 6.42 -15.18
N ARG A 35 -1.14 7.05 -14.77
CA ARG A 35 -1.87 8.02 -15.58
C ARG A 35 -1.01 9.24 -15.89
N THR A 36 -0.30 9.77 -14.90
CA THR A 36 0.57 10.95 -15.04
C THR A 36 1.72 10.64 -16.00
N VAL A 37 2.39 9.50 -15.84
CA VAL A 37 3.43 9.05 -16.79
C VAL A 37 2.86 8.90 -18.21
N ARG A 38 1.68 8.28 -18.36
CA ARG A 38 1.02 8.13 -19.66
C ARG A 38 0.60 9.44 -20.31
N GLN A 39 0.30 10.48 -19.54
CA GLN A 39 -0.01 11.81 -20.09
C GLN A 39 1.24 12.50 -20.63
N ASN A 40 2.39 12.23 -20.00
CA ASN A 40 3.68 12.76 -20.45
C ASN A 40 4.23 12.02 -21.69
N THR A 41 3.83 10.76 -21.89
CA THR A 41 4.11 9.99 -23.10
C THR A 41 2.94 10.08 -24.08
N GLY A 42 3.10 10.71 -25.24
CA GLY A 42 2.05 10.72 -26.27
C GLY A 42 1.66 9.34 -26.79
N ARG A 43 0.63 9.28 -27.65
CA ARG A 43 0.30 8.06 -28.41
C ARG A 43 1.57 7.59 -29.14
N HIS A 44 1.94 6.32 -28.95
CA HIS A 44 3.17 5.68 -29.45
C HIS A 44 4.47 5.86 -28.63
N GLY A 45 4.38 6.26 -27.35
CA GLY A 45 5.55 6.25 -26.45
C GLY A 45 6.58 7.35 -26.75
N LYS A 46 6.24 8.31 -27.63
CA LYS A 46 7.03 9.53 -27.82
C LYS A 46 6.69 10.50 -26.69
N ILE A 47 7.70 10.97 -25.97
CA ILE A 47 7.51 12.02 -24.96
C ILE A 47 7.01 13.28 -25.69
N VAL A 48 5.82 13.76 -25.34
CA VAL A 48 5.23 14.98 -25.93
C VAL A 48 5.57 16.19 -25.07
N SER A 49 5.54 16.01 -23.75
CA SER A 49 5.99 16.95 -22.73
C SER A 49 6.24 16.12 -21.46
N PHE A 50 7.33 16.36 -20.73
CA PHE A 50 7.60 15.66 -19.47
C PHE A 50 7.60 16.64 -18.30
N ASP A 51 6.52 16.63 -17.53
CA ASP A 51 6.40 17.30 -16.25
C ASP A 51 7.00 16.43 -15.15
N ALA A 52 8.31 16.60 -14.96
CA ALA A 52 9.06 15.87 -13.95
C ALA A 52 8.53 16.14 -12.53
N ALA A 53 8.04 17.36 -12.26
CA ALA A 53 7.55 17.74 -10.95
C ALA A 53 6.26 16.99 -10.61
N ALA A 54 5.31 16.95 -11.54
CA ALA A 54 4.07 16.19 -11.36
C ALA A 54 4.32 14.68 -11.20
N VAL A 55 5.24 14.11 -11.98
CA VAL A 55 5.63 12.69 -11.83
C VAL A 55 6.27 12.43 -10.47
N GLN A 56 7.19 13.31 -10.04
CA GLN A 56 7.87 13.17 -8.75
C GLN A 56 6.89 13.27 -7.57
N GLU A 57 5.93 14.20 -7.62
CA GLU A 57 4.87 14.33 -6.61
C GLU A 57 4.05 13.04 -6.49
N LYS A 58 3.60 12.48 -7.62
CA LYS A 58 2.81 11.24 -7.62
C LYS A 58 3.63 10.03 -7.19
N LEU A 59 4.91 9.98 -7.55
CA LEU A 59 5.82 8.93 -7.10
C LEU A 59 6.05 9.02 -5.58
N GLN A 60 6.24 10.22 -5.05
CA GLN A 60 6.41 10.43 -3.62
C GLN A 60 5.16 9.99 -2.85
N ASN A 61 3.96 10.37 -3.33
CA ASN A 61 2.70 9.94 -2.72
C ASN A 61 2.55 8.40 -2.73
N ALA A 62 2.82 7.76 -3.87
CA ALA A 62 2.77 6.30 -3.96
C ALA A 62 3.77 5.63 -3.01
N SER A 63 4.97 6.18 -2.87
CA SER A 63 6.03 5.67 -1.99
C SER A 63 5.66 5.84 -0.51
N THR A 64 5.07 6.98 -0.13
CA THR A 64 4.59 7.21 1.24
C THR A 64 3.50 6.21 1.62
N VAL A 65 2.49 6.03 0.75
CA VAL A 65 1.40 5.07 1.01
C VAL A 65 1.91 3.63 1.05
N ASP A 66 2.90 3.27 0.23
CA ASP A 66 3.53 1.94 0.28
C ASP A 66 4.27 1.73 1.61
N ALA A 67 5.02 2.73 2.10
CA ALA A 67 5.67 2.66 3.40
C ALA A 67 4.67 2.53 4.57
N GLU A 68 3.58 3.29 4.55
CA GLU A 68 2.49 3.17 5.53
C GLU A 68 1.83 1.79 5.50
N LEU A 69 1.61 1.23 4.30
CA LEU A 69 1.09 -0.12 4.14
C LEU A 69 2.02 -1.17 4.74
N MET A 70 3.34 -1.07 4.50
CA MET A 70 4.31 -2.03 5.03
C MET A 70 4.35 -1.99 6.57
N GLN A 71 4.34 -0.80 7.17
CA GLN A 71 4.24 -0.65 8.63
C GLN A 71 2.94 -1.26 9.18
N CYS A 72 1.83 -1.08 8.47
CA CYS A 72 0.55 -1.66 8.85
C CYS A 72 0.56 -3.19 8.74
N VAL A 73 1.22 -3.76 7.73
CA VAL A 73 1.40 -5.21 7.56
C VAL A 73 2.22 -5.80 8.70
N ASP A 74 3.30 -5.13 9.11
CA ASP A 74 4.14 -5.59 10.22
C ASP A 74 3.30 -5.66 11.51
N ALA A 75 2.56 -4.60 11.84
CA ALA A 75 1.66 -4.57 12.99
C ALA A 75 0.52 -5.61 12.88
N LEU A 76 -0.06 -5.78 11.69
CA LEU A 76 -1.12 -6.77 11.47
C LEU A 76 -0.60 -8.18 11.69
N ASN A 77 0.62 -8.49 11.25
CA ASN A 77 1.24 -9.80 11.38
C ASN A 77 1.66 -10.10 12.82
N GLU A 78 2.07 -9.08 13.57
CA GLU A 78 2.30 -9.18 15.02
C GLU A 78 1.00 -9.59 15.75
N TYR A 79 -0.08 -8.85 15.53
CA TYR A 79 -1.37 -9.18 16.15
C TYR A 79 -1.94 -10.51 15.65
N ALA A 80 -1.78 -10.83 14.36
CA ALA A 80 -2.21 -12.10 13.80
C ALA A 80 -1.53 -13.29 14.51
N ALA A 81 -0.22 -13.19 14.80
CA ALA A 81 0.50 -14.21 15.54
C ALA A 81 -0.03 -14.37 16.97
N GLU A 82 -0.38 -13.28 17.66
CA GLU A 82 -0.95 -13.31 19.01
C GLU A 82 -2.31 -14.00 19.08
N VAL A 83 -3.16 -13.85 18.06
CA VAL A 83 -4.52 -14.42 18.02
C VAL A 83 -4.64 -15.70 17.17
N GLY A 84 -3.53 -16.23 16.66
CA GLY A 84 -3.51 -17.44 15.82
C GLY A 84 -4.18 -17.28 14.45
N LYS A 85 -4.10 -16.09 13.85
CA LYS A 85 -4.58 -15.80 12.50
C LYS A 85 -3.45 -15.94 11.45
N PRO A 86 -3.79 -16.20 10.18
CA PRO A 86 -2.80 -16.24 9.11
C PRO A 86 -2.12 -14.88 8.92
N GLN A 87 -0.83 -14.88 8.65
CA GLN A 87 -0.07 -13.69 8.29
C GLN A 87 -0.35 -13.27 6.85
N VAL A 88 -0.30 -11.97 6.60
CA VAL A 88 -0.49 -11.35 5.29
C VAL A 88 0.87 -11.10 4.66
N GLN A 89 1.00 -11.46 3.38
CA GLN A 89 2.13 -11.06 2.54
C GLN A 89 1.66 -10.01 1.54
N VAL A 90 2.41 -8.92 1.44
CA VAL A 90 2.23 -7.93 0.38
C VAL A 90 3.40 -8.08 -0.57
N GLU A 91 3.09 -8.32 -1.84
CA GLU A 91 4.11 -8.29 -2.89
C GLU A 91 4.69 -6.88 -2.94
N SER A 92 6.00 -6.78 -2.65
CA SER A 92 6.78 -5.59 -2.97
C SER A 92 6.60 -5.32 -4.46
N PRO A 93 6.43 -4.05 -4.87
CA PRO A 93 6.37 -3.75 -6.29
C PRO A 93 7.73 -4.17 -6.89
N SER A 94 7.73 -5.27 -7.63
CA SER A 94 8.92 -5.81 -8.26
C SER A 94 9.61 -4.69 -9.04
N THR A 95 10.90 -4.53 -8.80
CA THR A 95 11.76 -3.66 -9.60
C THR A 95 11.72 -4.19 -11.04
N TYR A 96 10.95 -3.54 -11.91
CA TYR A 96 10.91 -3.81 -13.36
C TYR A 96 11.89 -2.90 -14.09
#